data_AF-A0A7C6YV01-F1
#
_entry.id   AF-A0A7C6YV01-F1
#
_cell.length_a   1.000
_cell.length_b   1.000
_cell.length_c   1.000
_cell.angle_alpha   90.00
_cell.angle_beta   90.00
_cell.angle_gamma   90.00
#
_symmetry.space_group_name_H-M   'P 1'
#
loop_
_entity.id
_entity.type
_entity.pdbx_description
1 polymer ?
#
loop_
_entity_poly.entity_id
_entity_poly.type
_entity_poly.pdbx_seq_one_letter_code
_entity_poly.pdbx_strand_id
1 'polypeptide(L)'
;MRKLTLVILAIILGGFFAPQAAGKEEAPGHYTLYDRDGSVITMAGRELDPGDHYIAADNRLFEIKEIRGVEVYVEYLETIELPAISEEFLKTQAAKGGGVIGIYHTHNAESYVPTSGTDAKEDGRGDILAVGKSLAAALEQAGITALWSENSHLPHDGQAYLRSRRTAAELLKKGPETLIDVHRDATPPEVYEAEVEGMPVTKVRLVVGRQNQNRAANLEYAKRIKAVADKLYPGIIEGIFDARGNYNQDLGPKMILLEFGAHTNKLEHAEQAAKLFAKVIPAAAGLGTGEQTAQKQLGGAAGRALVWLIAVAAVVGIAFVLIDQGRLGSLGAFFRREAGLGEDDERERD
;
A
#
# COMPACT_ATOMS: atom_id res chain seq x y z
N MET A 1 43.96 -83.92 -2.68
CA MET A 1 44.40 -83.72 -1.28
C MET A 1 44.97 -82.33 -1.12
N ARG A 2 44.72 -81.70 0.04
CA ARG A 2 45.12 -80.35 0.53
C ARG A 2 44.24 -79.19 0.03
N LYS A 3 43.21 -78.77 0.77
CA LYS A 3 43.12 -78.06 2.08
C LYS A 3 43.08 -76.52 1.90
N LEU A 4 41.88 -76.00 2.13
CA LEU A 4 41.50 -74.73 2.77
C LEU A 4 42.60 -74.09 3.64
N THR A 5 42.80 -72.76 3.59
CA THR A 5 42.62 -71.80 4.72
C THR A 5 42.56 -70.34 4.22
N LEU A 6 41.62 -69.60 4.78
CA LEU A 6 41.30 -68.16 4.71
C LEU A 6 42.42 -67.25 5.29
N VAL A 7 42.67 -66.07 4.72
CA VAL A 7 42.97 -64.83 5.49
C VAL A 7 42.40 -63.62 4.73
N ILE A 8 41.57 -62.86 5.43
CA ILE A 8 41.02 -61.55 5.06
C ILE A 8 42.08 -60.48 5.31
N LEU A 9 42.31 -59.57 4.37
CA LEU A 9 42.78 -58.22 4.70
C LEU A 9 42.21 -57.21 3.70
N ALA A 10 41.34 -56.35 4.22
CA ALA A 10 40.78 -55.21 3.54
C ALA A 10 41.86 -54.13 3.35
N ILE A 11 42.07 -53.68 2.11
CA ILE A 11 42.69 -52.39 1.83
C ILE A 11 41.81 -51.70 0.77
N ILE A 12 40.82 -50.96 1.27
CA ILE A 12 40.19 -49.85 0.57
C ILE A 12 40.90 -48.61 1.11
N LEU A 13 41.74 -47.95 0.31
CA LEU A 13 42.11 -46.55 0.56
C LEU A 13 42.76 -45.92 -0.68
N GLY A 14 42.27 -44.76 -1.09
CA GLY A 14 43.10 -43.77 -1.77
C GLY A 14 42.72 -43.37 -3.20
N GLY A 15 41.43 -43.35 -3.57
CA GLY A 15 40.97 -42.59 -4.73
C GLY A 15 40.61 -41.17 -4.30
N PHE A 16 41.45 -40.19 -4.65
CA PHE A 16 41.27 -38.76 -4.41
C PHE A 16 39.86 -38.27 -4.79
N PHE A 17 38.99 -38.07 -3.79
CA PHE A 17 37.91 -37.10 -3.90
C PHE A 17 38.46 -35.76 -3.39
N ALA A 18 38.92 -34.92 -4.31
CA ALA A 18 39.00 -33.51 -4.02
C ALA A 18 37.55 -33.02 -3.82
N PRO A 19 37.19 -32.43 -2.67
CA PRO A 19 35.95 -31.69 -2.59
C PRO A 19 36.07 -30.56 -3.59
N GLN A 20 35.29 -30.58 -4.68
CA GLN A 20 34.99 -29.33 -5.35
C GLN A 20 34.33 -28.46 -4.30
N ALA A 21 35.07 -27.47 -3.82
CA ALA A 21 34.47 -26.33 -3.16
C ALA A 21 33.49 -25.77 -4.20
N ALA A 22 32.21 -26.08 -4.03
CA ALA A 22 31.15 -25.28 -4.59
C ALA A 22 31.35 -23.90 -3.95
N GLY A 23 32.12 -23.05 -4.63
CA GLY A 23 32.10 -21.63 -4.34
C GLY A 23 30.62 -21.25 -4.38
N LYS A 24 30.10 -20.76 -3.26
CA LYS A 24 28.89 -19.97 -3.30
C LYS A 24 29.26 -18.81 -4.22
N GLU A 25 28.83 -18.88 -5.47
CA GLU A 25 28.81 -17.71 -6.32
C GLU A 25 27.93 -16.72 -5.55
N GLU A 26 28.55 -15.71 -4.95
CA GLU A 26 27.79 -14.65 -4.29
C GLU A 26 26.89 -14.07 -5.37
N ALA A 27 25.58 -14.18 -5.16
CA ALA A 27 24.61 -13.62 -6.09
C ALA A 27 25.01 -12.15 -6.34
N PRO A 28 25.02 -11.70 -7.60
CA PRO A 28 25.38 -10.32 -7.90
C PRO A 28 24.42 -9.40 -7.15
N GLY A 29 24.95 -8.29 -6.61
CA GLY A 29 24.16 -7.35 -5.83
C GLY A 29 22.93 -6.83 -6.59
N HIS A 30 23.05 -6.66 -7.92
CA HIS A 30 21.94 -6.33 -8.80
C HIS A 30 22.24 -6.72 -10.26
N TYR A 31 21.18 -6.78 -11.06
CA TYR A 31 21.20 -6.88 -12.51
C TYR A 31 20.85 -5.54 -13.14
N THR A 32 21.45 -5.20 -14.29
CA THR A 32 21.12 -4.00 -15.07
C THR A 32 20.43 -4.41 -16.37
N LEU A 33 19.23 -3.86 -16.61
CA LEU A 33 18.42 -4.16 -17.78
C LEU A 33 18.70 -3.13 -18.88
N TYR A 34 19.12 -3.60 -20.05
CA TYR A 34 19.44 -2.82 -21.24
C TYR A 34 18.44 -3.09 -22.36
N ASP A 35 18.03 -2.05 -23.07
CA ASP A 35 17.33 -2.20 -24.34
C ASP A 35 18.30 -2.51 -25.50
N ARG A 36 17.75 -2.62 -26.72
CA ARG A 36 18.54 -2.91 -27.94
C ARG A 36 19.55 -1.82 -28.29
N ASP A 37 19.32 -0.59 -27.86
CA ASP A 37 20.19 0.56 -28.13
C ASP A 37 21.27 0.72 -27.05
N GLY A 38 21.27 -0.15 -26.04
CA GLY A 38 22.19 -0.12 -24.90
C GLY A 38 21.79 0.89 -23.82
N SER A 39 20.56 1.40 -23.85
CA SER A 39 20.05 2.29 -22.80
C SER A 39 19.62 1.48 -21.60
N VAL A 40 19.96 1.97 -20.40
CA VAL A 40 19.51 1.34 -19.14
C VAL A 40 18.02 1.63 -18.93
N ILE A 41 17.23 0.56 -18.81
CA ILE A 41 15.80 0.61 -18.52
C ILE A 41 15.55 0.67 -17.01
N THR A 42 16.18 -0.23 -16.26
CA THR A 42 16.14 -0.28 -14.80
C THR A 42 17.24 -1.21 -14.27
N MET A 43 17.34 -1.35 -12.96
CA MET A 43 18.17 -2.34 -12.27
C MET A 43 17.33 -3.12 -11.27
N ALA A 44 17.66 -4.38 -10.98
CA ALA A 44 16.91 -5.20 -10.03
C ALA A 44 17.83 -6.03 -9.12
N GLY A 45 17.56 -6.05 -7.81
CA GLY A 45 18.30 -6.81 -6.81
C GLY A 45 17.85 -8.26 -6.64
N ARG A 46 17.14 -8.79 -7.64
CA ARG A 46 16.56 -10.15 -7.67
C ARG A 46 17.11 -10.92 -8.83
N GLU A 47 17.13 -12.24 -8.71
CA GLU A 47 17.33 -13.11 -9.86
C GLU A 47 16.22 -12.89 -10.89
N LEU A 48 16.60 -12.92 -12.15
CA LEU A 48 15.75 -12.70 -13.30
C LEU A 48 15.89 -13.90 -14.24
N ASP A 49 14.82 -14.19 -14.98
CA ASP A 49 14.80 -15.27 -15.95
C ASP A 49 14.36 -14.79 -17.33
N PRO A 50 14.85 -15.41 -18.42
CA PRO A 50 14.23 -15.26 -19.73
C PRO A 50 12.71 -15.49 -19.69
N GLY A 51 11.99 -14.58 -20.35
CA GLY A 51 10.53 -14.52 -20.38
C GLY A 51 9.89 -13.80 -19.18
N ASP A 52 10.68 -13.31 -18.21
CA ASP A 52 10.19 -12.35 -17.23
C ASP A 52 9.81 -11.04 -17.92
N HIS A 53 8.82 -10.35 -17.36
CA HIS A 53 8.34 -9.08 -17.89
C HIS A 53 8.55 -7.95 -16.90
N TYR A 54 8.83 -6.77 -17.43
CA TYR A 54 8.92 -5.54 -16.67
C TYR A 54 8.06 -4.45 -17.32
N ILE A 55 7.12 -3.91 -16.56
CA ILE A 55 6.34 -2.73 -16.94
C ILE A 55 7.01 -1.53 -16.27
N ALA A 56 7.63 -0.66 -17.07
CA ALA A 56 8.31 0.52 -16.58
C ALA A 56 7.33 1.59 -16.05
N ALA A 57 7.86 2.59 -15.34
CA ALA A 57 7.10 3.73 -14.84
C ALA A 57 6.27 4.43 -15.94
N ASP A 58 6.76 4.47 -17.17
CA ASP A 58 6.10 5.06 -18.36
C ASP A 58 5.19 4.08 -19.13
N ASN A 59 4.85 2.94 -18.53
CA ASN A 59 3.98 1.89 -19.08
C ASN A 59 4.56 1.09 -20.25
N ARG A 60 5.81 1.31 -20.64
CA ARG A 60 6.48 0.43 -21.61
C ARG A 60 6.68 -0.96 -20.99
N LEU A 61 6.19 -1.98 -21.67
CA LEU A 61 6.34 -3.39 -21.33
C LEU A 61 7.57 -3.95 -22.06
N PHE A 62 8.45 -4.57 -21.28
CA PHE A 62 9.64 -5.23 -21.74
C PHE A 62 9.62 -6.71 -21.36
N GLU A 63 10.15 -7.56 -22.22
CA GLU A 63 10.42 -8.98 -21.93
C GLU A 63 11.92 -9.22 -21.86
N ILE A 64 12.36 -9.95 -20.84
CA ILE A 64 13.76 -10.36 -20.69
C ILE A 64 14.06 -11.47 -21.70
N LYS A 65 15.02 -11.23 -22.61
CA LYS A 65 15.40 -12.16 -23.66
C LYS A 65 16.68 -12.92 -23.34
N GLU A 66 17.65 -12.23 -22.78
CA GLU A 66 18.98 -12.79 -22.55
C GLU A 66 19.59 -12.21 -21.27
N ILE A 67 20.36 -13.05 -20.57
CA ILE A 67 21.10 -12.67 -19.36
C ILE A 67 22.56 -13.06 -19.56
N ARG A 68 23.47 -12.08 -19.43
CA ARG A 68 24.92 -12.24 -19.56
C ARG A 68 25.59 -11.74 -18.29
N GLY A 69 25.75 -12.65 -17.32
CA GLY A 69 26.22 -12.25 -15.98
C GLY A 69 25.20 -11.31 -15.33
N VAL A 70 25.62 -10.07 -15.03
CA VAL A 70 24.76 -9.03 -14.42
C VAL A 70 24.03 -8.15 -15.45
N GLU A 71 24.35 -8.29 -16.73
CA GLU A 71 23.68 -7.56 -17.81
C GLU A 71 22.49 -8.36 -18.32
N VAL A 72 21.33 -7.72 -18.39
CA VAL A 72 20.08 -8.31 -18.84
C VAL A 72 19.60 -7.55 -20.06
N TYR A 73 19.34 -8.24 -21.16
CA TYR A 73 18.91 -7.64 -22.40
C TYR A 73 17.41 -7.86 -22.57
N VAL A 74 16.69 -6.77 -22.76
CA VAL A 74 15.24 -6.76 -22.86
C VAL A 74 14.75 -6.32 -24.24
N GLU A 75 13.59 -6.81 -24.61
CA GLU A 75 12.86 -6.39 -25.81
C GLU A 75 11.60 -5.64 -25.42
N TYR A 76 11.42 -4.44 -25.96
CA TYR A 76 10.16 -3.71 -25.89
C TYR A 76 9.07 -4.47 -26.64
N LEU A 77 7.94 -4.68 -26.00
CA LEU A 77 6.78 -5.34 -26.60
C LEU A 77 5.72 -4.33 -27.02
N GLU A 78 5.25 -3.52 -26.06
CA GLU A 78 4.18 -2.55 -26.25
C GLU A 78 4.17 -1.53 -25.12
N THR A 79 3.37 -0.47 -25.25
CA THR A 79 3.04 0.44 -24.15
C THR A 79 1.65 0.07 -23.67
N ILE A 80 1.53 -0.44 -22.43
CA ILE A 80 0.26 -0.94 -21.94
C ILE A 80 -0.68 0.19 -21.55
N GLU A 81 -1.98 -0.03 -21.72
CA GLU A 81 -3.01 0.82 -21.15
C GLU A 81 -3.33 0.38 -19.72
N LEU A 82 -3.15 1.27 -18.76
CA LEU A 82 -3.57 1.05 -17.39
C LEU A 82 -5.09 1.23 -17.24
N PRO A 83 -5.72 0.56 -16.26
CA PRO A 83 -7.14 0.75 -15.99
C PRO A 83 -7.44 2.21 -15.66
N ALA A 84 -8.48 2.77 -16.27
CA ALA A 84 -8.90 4.15 -16.02
C ALA A 84 -9.35 4.35 -14.57
N ILE A 85 -8.68 5.24 -13.85
CA ILE A 85 -9.06 5.64 -12.49
C ILE A 85 -9.79 6.99 -12.56
N SER A 86 -11.12 6.97 -12.48
CA SER A 86 -11.92 8.21 -12.46
C SER A 86 -11.89 8.88 -11.07
N GLU A 87 -12.20 10.19 -10.99
CA GLU A 87 -12.38 10.82 -9.67
C GLU A 87 -13.56 10.23 -8.92
N GLU A 88 -14.63 9.88 -9.65
CA GLU A 88 -15.81 9.24 -9.08
C GLU A 88 -15.46 7.86 -8.49
N PHE A 89 -14.60 7.09 -9.16
CA PHE A 89 -14.06 5.84 -8.61
C PHE A 89 -13.36 6.11 -7.27
N LEU A 90 -12.42 7.05 -7.22
CA LEU A 90 -11.69 7.36 -5.98
C LEU A 90 -12.62 7.83 -4.85
N LYS A 91 -13.60 8.71 -5.16
CA LYS A 91 -14.60 9.20 -4.21
C LYS A 91 -15.51 8.07 -3.71
N THR A 92 -15.92 7.18 -4.61
CA THR A 92 -16.76 6.02 -4.29
C THR A 92 -16.02 5.05 -3.39
N GLN A 93 -14.74 4.78 -3.69
CA GLN A 93 -13.94 3.93 -2.82
C GLN A 93 -13.79 4.60 -1.47
N ALA A 94 -13.30 5.84 -1.38
CA ALA A 94 -13.19 6.57 -0.11
C ALA A 94 -14.47 6.49 0.76
N ALA A 95 -15.65 6.62 0.15
CA ALA A 95 -16.93 6.54 0.85
C ALA A 95 -17.31 5.15 1.40
N LYS A 96 -16.71 4.06 0.92
CA LYS A 96 -17.08 2.68 1.31
C LYS A 96 -16.71 2.29 2.73
N GLY A 97 -15.94 3.10 3.45
CA GLY A 97 -15.70 2.98 4.89
C GLY A 97 -15.21 1.61 5.36
N GLY A 98 -13.93 1.52 5.67
CA GLY A 98 -13.36 0.35 6.34
C GLY A 98 -12.99 -0.78 5.40
N GLY A 99 -12.44 -1.83 6.01
CA GLY A 99 -11.77 -2.94 5.34
C GLY A 99 -10.60 -3.42 6.17
N VAL A 100 -10.08 -4.60 5.82
CA VAL A 100 -8.95 -5.21 6.51
C VAL A 100 -7.81 -5.40 5.52
N ILE A 101 -6.62 -4.92 5.84
CA ILE A 101 -5.41 -5.12 5.05
C ILE A 101 -4.41 -5.91 5.89
N GLY A 102 -3.86 -6.98 5.33
CA GLY A 102 -2.78 -7.74 5.97
C GLY A 102 -1.42 -7.24 5.51
N ILE A 103 -0.47 -7.11 6.44
CA ILE A 103 0.91 -6.71 6.16
C ILE A 103 1.85 -7.69 6.86
N TYR A 104 2.81 -8.24 6.11
CA TYR A 104 3.85 -9.09 6.64
C TYR A 104 5.16 -8.88 5.88
N HIS A 105 6.21 -9.59 6.32
CA HIS A 105 7.55 -9.45 5.78
C HIS A 105 8.18 -10.84 5.65
N THR A 106 8.33 -11.35 4.43
CA THR A 106 9.07 -12.60 4.22
C THR A 106 10.53 -12.46 4.65
N HIS A 107 11.17 -11.34 4.35
CA HIS A 107 12.54 -11.04 4.77
C HIS A 107 12.56 -9.96 5.86
N ASN A 108 12.03 -10.29 7.06
CA ASN A 108 11.94 -9.37 8.20
C ASN A 108 13.29 -8.83 8.73
N ALA A 109 14.41 -9.38 8.28
CA ALA A 109 15.75 -8.91 8.62
C ALA A 109 16.23 -7.73 7.76
N GLU A 110 15.62 -7.50 6.59
CA GLU A 110 16.02 -6.45 5.65
C GLU A 110 16.11 -5.08 6.34
N SER A 111 17.20 -4.36 6.06
CA SER A 111 17.53 -3.08 6.68
C SER A 111 18.09 -2.08 5.66
N TYR A 112 18.13 -0.81 6.04
CA TYR A 112 18.66 0.26 5.20
C TYR A 112 20.05 0.67 5.71
N VAL A 113 21.07 0.52 4.85
CA VAL A 113 22.48 0.75 5.18
C VAL A 113 22.74 2.16 5.70
N PRO A 114 22.19 3.26 5.13
CA PRO A 114 22.43 4.60 5.65
C PRO A 114 21.91 4.83 7.08
N THR A 115 20.95 4.02 7.54
CA THR A 115 20.32 4.15 8.85
C THR A 115 20.92 3.18 9.87
N SER A 116 21.04 1.90 9.51
CA SER A 116 21.47 0.84 10.44
C SER A 116 22.92 0.38 10.24
N GLY A 117 23.62 0.85 9.21
CA GLY A 117 24.98 0.42 8.88
C GLY A 117 25.09 -1.00 8.31
N THR A 118 23.96 -1.67 8.08
CA THR A 118 23.86 -3.03 7.52
C THR A 118 22.60 -3.14 6.68
N ASP A 119 22.61 -4.02 5.68
CA ASP A 119 21.46 -4.30 4.79
C ASP A 119 20.56 -5.42 5.34
N ALA A 120 21.01 -6.14 6.37
CA ALA A 120 20.24 -7.12 7.13
C ALA A 120 20.67 -7.18 8.61
N LYS A 121 19.71 -7.37 9.51
CA LYS A 121 19.94 -7.58 10.96
C LYS A 121 19.75 -9.04 11.33
N GLU A 122 20.77 -9.65 11.94
CA GLU A 122 20.81 -11.06 12.32
C GLU A 122 19.75 -11.47 13.36
N ASP A 123 19.26 -10.53 14.16
CA ASP A 123 18.19 -10.76 15.14
C ASP A 123 16.78 -10.76 14.51
N GLY A 124 16.68 -10.48 13.20
CA GLY A 124 15.42 -10.41 12.47
C GLY A 124 14.59 -9.16 12.79
N ARG A 125 15.18 -8.16 13.47
CA ARG A 125 14.55 -6.87 13.76
C ARG A 125 15.00 -5.82 12.74
N GLY A 126 14.87 -6.17 11.47
CA GLY A 126 15.23 -5.33 10.33
C GLY A 126 14.46 -4.01 10.29
N ASP A 127 15.03 -3.01 9.63
CA ASP A 127 14.36 -1.71 9.43
C ASP A 127 13.10 -1.82 8.57
N ILE A 128 12.98 -2.89 7.77
CA ILE A 128 11.77 -3.13 6.96
C ILE A 128 10.51 -3.25 7.83
N LEU A 129 10.65 -3.69 9.08
CA LEU A 129 9.55 -3.71 10.04
C LEU A 129 9.06 -2.29 10.36
N ALA A 130 9.94 -1.29 10.40
CA ALA A 130 9.54 0.11 10.59
C ALA A 130 8.73 0.63 9.39
N VAL A 131 9.09 0.23 8.17
CA VAL A 131 8.31 0.56 6.95
C VAL A 131 6.92 -0.08 7.01
N GLY A 132 6.83 -1.38 7.36
CA GLY A 132 5.55 -2.07 7.53
C GLY A 132 4.68 -1.45 8.62
N LYS A 133 5.29 -1.06 9.75
CA LYS A 133 4.62 -0.34 10.84
C LYS A 133 4.11 1.03 10.40
N SER A 134 4.91 1.79 9.65
CA SER A 134 4.55 3.10 9.12
C SER A 134 3.37 3.00 8.15
N LEU A 135 3.33 1.98 7.28
CA LEU A 135 2.17 1.68 6.42
C LEU A 135 0.94 1.33 7.26
N ALA A 136 1.08 0.43 8.24
CA ALA A 136 -0.03 0.00 9.10
C ALA A 136 -0.64 1.18 9.87
N ALA A 137 0.20 2.01 10.50
CA ALA A 137 -0.24 3.19 11.25
C ALA A 137 -0.95 4.21 10.36
N ALA A 138 -0.46 4.43 9.13
CA ALA A 138 -1.09 5.34 8.19
C ALA A 138 -2.44 4.81 7.67
N LEU A 139 -2.57 3.49 7.48
CA LEU A 139 -3.84 2.85 7.16
C LEU A 139 -4.86 3.00 8.29
N GLU A 140 -4.43 2.78 9.54
CA GLU A 140 -5.28 2.95 10.72
C GLU A 140 -5.74 4.40 10.89
N GLN A 141 -4.85 5.38 10.66
CA GLN A 141 -5.21 6.81 10.64
C GLN A 141 -6.24 7.13 9.55
N ALA A 142 -6.23 6.42 8.42
CA ALA A 142 -7.21 6.52 7.36
C ALA A 142 -8.51 5.72 7.61
N GLY A 143 -8.65 5.09 8.78
CA GLY A 143 -9.82 4.30 9.16
C GLY A 143 -9.88 2.89 8.54
N ILE A 144 -8.75 2.35 8.08
CA ILE A 144 -8.61 0.98 7.58
C ILE A 144 -7.96 0.11 8.66
N THR A 145 -8.54 -1.07 8.93
CA THR A 145 -7.95 -2.01 9.89
C THR A 145 -6.70 -2.65 9.28
N ALA A 146 -5.54 -2.45 9.91
CA ALA A 146 -4.30 -3.08 9.50
C ALA A 146 -3.97 -4.29 10.39
N LEU A 147 -3.75 -5.45 9.77
CA LEU A 147 -3.24 -6.65 10.43
C LEU A 147 -1.75 -6.79 10.10
N TRP A 148 -0.92 -6.11 10.87
CA TRP A 148 0.52 -6.15 10.70
C TRP A 148 1.14 -7.29 11.54
N SER A 149 2.01 -8.08 10.91
CA SER A 149 2.75 -9.16 11.56
C SER A 149 4.25 -8.87 11.59
N GLU A 150 4.82 -8.96 12.80
CA GLU A 150 6.25 -8.87 13.07
C GLU A 150 6.92 -10.25 13.20
N ASN A 151 6.24 -11.32 12.77
CA ASN A 151 6.77 -12.67 12.88
C ASN A 151 8.12 -12.77 12.16
N SER A 152 9.08 -13.43 12.81
CA SER A 152 10.38 -13.68 12.20
C SER A 152 10.35 -14.90 11.30
N HIS A 153 10.95 -14.78 10.13
CA HIS A 153 11.11 -15.83 9.13
C HIS A 153 12.59 -16.09 8.81
N LEU A 154 13.47 -15.81 9.77
CA LEU A 154 14.89 -16.14 9.68
C LEU A 154 15.14 -17.65 9.47
N PRO A 155 16.26 -18.03 8.82
CA PRO A 155 17.32 -17.17 8.26
C PRO A 155 16.90 -16.28 7.09
N HIS A 156 17.70 -15.27 6.74
CA HIS A 156 17.47 -14.47 5.53
C HIS A 156 17.94 -15.27 4.31
N ASP A 157 17.06 -16.13 3.79
CA ASP A 157 17.33 -17.01 2.64
C ASP A 157 16.06 -17.27 1.82
N GLY A 158 16.19 -17.97 0.68
CA GLY A 158 15.03 -18.33 -0.15
C GLY A 158 14.01 -19.24 0.56
N GLN A 159 14.39 -19.95 1.63
CA GLN A 159 13.47 -20.76 2.44
C GLN A 159 12.59 -19.90 3.37
N ALA A 160 12.87 -18.59 3.49
CA ALA A 160 12.04 -17.66 4.22
C ALA A 160 10.60 -17.64 3.69
N TYR A 161 10.40 -17.83 2.37
CA TYR A 161 9.06 -17.94 1.78
C TYR A 161 8.27 -19.13 2.33
N LEU A 162 8.91 -20.28 2.60
CA LEU A 162 8.22 -21.42 3.21
C LEU A 162 7.80 -21.13 4.66
N ARG A 163 8.63 -20.38 5.40
CA ARG A 163 8.35 -19.98 6.78
C ARG A 163 7.26 -18.91 6.84
N SER A 164 7.36 -17.88 6.00
CA SER A 164 6.42 -16.77 5.94
C SER A 164 5.05 -17.18 5.41
N ARG A 165 4.96 -18.27 4.63
CA ARG A 165 3.69 -18.85 4.19
C ARG A 165 2.73 -19.11 5.34
N ARG A 166 3.22 -19.56 6.50
CA ARG A 166 2.38 -19.77 7.69
C ARG A 166 1.79 -18.47 8.20
N THR A 167 2.60 -17.43 8.32
CA THR A 167 2.15 -16.08 8.72
C THR A 167 1.12 -15.53 7.73
N ALA A 168 1.39 -15.65 6.43
CA ALA A 168 0.45 -15.26 5.39
C ALA A 168 -0.91 -16.00 5.52
N ALA A 169 -0.88 -17.32 5.70
CA ALA A 169 -2.09 -18.12 5.91
C ALA A 169 -2.85 -17.76 7.20
N GLU A 170 -2.15 -17.43 8.28
CA GLU A 170 -2.75 -16.97 9.54
C GLU A 170 -3.42 -15.61 9.40
N LEU A 171 -2.82 -14.67 8.64
CA LEU A 171 -3.43 -13.40 8.30
C LEU A 171 -4.68 -13.59 7.43
N LEU A 172 -4.64 -14.49 6.44
CA LEU A 172 -5.76 -14.75 5.54
C LEU A 172 -7.01 -15.27 6.26
N LYS A 173 -6.85 -16.02 7.36
CA LYS A 173 -7.98 -16.46 8.20
C LYS A 173 -8.78 -15.31 8.80
N LYS A 174 -8.20 -14.11 8.87
CA LYS A 174 -8.85 -12.89 9.38
C LYS A 174 -9.57 -12.11 8.27
N GLY A 175 -9.64 -12.64 7.06
CA GLY A 175 -10.38 -12.08 5.93
C GLY A 175 -9.87 -10.72 5.42
N PRO A 176 -8.55 -10.51 5.24
CA PRO A 176 -8.06 -9.28 4.62
C PRO A 176 -8.46 -9.23 3.13
N GLU A 177 -8.72 -8.02 2.65
CA GLU A 177 -9.04 -7.73 1.25
C GLU A 177 -7.80 -7.74 0.36
N THR A 178 -6.62 -7.55 0.95
CA THR A 178 -5.33 -7.70 0.29
C THR A 178 -4.27 -8.07 1.33
N LEU A 179 -3.27 -8.84 0.92
CA LEU A 179 -2.10 -9.15 1.71
C LEU A 179 -0.87 -8.56 1.02
N ILE A 180 -0.06 -7.84 1.79
CA ILE A 180 1.12 -7.14 1.30
C ILE A 180 2.35 -7.74 1.96
N ASP A 181 3.27 -8.24 1.13
CA ASP A 181 4.62 -8.58 1.56
C ASP A 181 5.53 -7.37 1.34
N VAL A 182 6.03 -6.78 2.42
CA VAL A 182 6.77 -5.51 2.40
C VAL A 182 8.27 -5.80 2.46
N HIS A 183 8.97 -5.35 1.42
CA HIS A 183 10.40 -5.55 1.20
C HIS A 183 11.14 -4.24 0.87
N ARG A 184 12.46 -4.33 0.79
CA ARG A 184 13.34 -3.39 0.07
C ARG A 184 14.07 -4.11 -1.07
N ASP A 185 14.64 -3.36 -1.99
CA ASP A 185 15.45 -3.91 -3.11
C ASP A 185 16.96 -3.82 -2.84
N ALA A 186 17.76 -4.61 -3.58
CA ALA A 186 19.22 -4.66 -3.46
C ALA A 186 19.97 -3.82 -4.52
N THR A 187 19.37 -2.73 -5.01
CA THR A 187 19.92 -1.88 -6.09
C THR A 187 20.67 -0.63 -5.58
N PRO A 188 21.33 0.12 -6.48
CA PRO A 188 21.75 1.49 -6.22
C PRO A 188 20.56 2.42 -5.89
N PRO A 189 20.76 3.46 -5.06
CA PRO A 189 19.67 4.28 -4.55
C PRO A 189 18.95 5.08 -5.66
N GLU A 190 19.64 5.49 -6.72
CA GLU A 190 19.13 6.33 -7.81
C GLU A 190 17.98 5.69 -8.60
N VAL A 191 17.85 4.36 -8.56
CA VAL A 191 16.73 3.63 -9.16
C VAL A 191 15.41 4.05 -8.50
N TYR A 192 15.46 4.23 -7.17
CA TYR A 192 14.32 4.46 -6.31
C TYR A 192 14.23 5.89 -5.76
N GLU A 193 15.21 6.75 -5.96
CA GLU A 193 15.10 8.14 -5.53
C GLU A 193 13.96 8.86 -6.25
N ALA A 194 13.11 9.53 -5.47
CA ALA A 194 12.00 10.33 -5.96
C ALA A 194 11.65 11.46 -4.99
N GLU A 195 10.82 12.37 -5.48
CA GLU A 195 10.24 13.45 -4.69
C GLU A 195 8.76 13.54 -5.04
N VAL A 196 7.91 13.64 -4.01
CA VAL A 196 6.48 13.89 -4.17
C VAL A 196 6.14 15.11 -3.32
N GLU A 197 5.57 16.14 -3.95
CA GLU A 197 5.17 17.39 -3.29
C GLU A 197 6.31 18.07 -2.49
N GLY A 198 7.55 18.06 -3.00
CA GLY A 198 8.69 18.67 -2.28
C GLY A 198 9.30 17.79 -1.19
N MET A 199 8.75 16.59 -0.94
CA MET A 199 9.24 15.68 0.09
C MET A 199 10.03 14.52 -0.54
N PRO A 200 11.27 14.28 -0.09
CA PRO A 200 12.03 13.10 -0.49
C PRO A 200 11.31 11.81 -0.08
N VAL A 201 11.16 10.92 -1.06
CA VAL A 201 10.53 9.60 -0.89
C VAL A 201 11.32 8.55 -1.66
N THR A 202 11.08 7.28 -1.38
CA THR A 202 11.46 6.23 -2.32
C THR A 202 10.31 5.96 -3.28
N LYS A 203 10.63 5.58 -4.51
CA LYS A 203 9.69 4.89 -5.37
C LYS A 203 9.34 3.52 -4.76
N VAL A 204 8.30 2.91 -5.28
CA VAL A 204 7.90 1.56 -4.91
C VAL A 204 7.83 0.70 -6.17
N ARG A 205 8.46 -0.48 -6.11
CA ARG A 205 8.37 -1.50 -7.16
C ARG A 205 7.37 -2.56 -6.74
N LEU A 206 6.54 -2.98 -7.69
CA LEU A 206 5.56 -4.04 -7.50
C LEU A 206 6.08 -5.32 -8.12
N VAL A 207 5.86 -6.45 -7.45
CA VAL A 207 6.35 -7.74 -7.92
C VAL A 207 5.22 -8.77 -7.92
N VAL A 208 5.04 -9.42 -9.07
CA VAL A 208 4.11 -10.52 -9.28
C VAL A 208 4.90 -11.75 -9.73
N GLY A 209 4.66 -12.89 -9.08
CA GLY A 209 5.39 -14.13 -9.33
C GLY A 209 4.78 -14.94 -10.47
N ARG A 210 5.48 -15.17 -11.58
CA ARG A 210 4.94 -15.89 -12.74
C ARG A 210 4.47 -17.33 -12.44
N GLN A 211 4.97 -17.95 -11.37
CA GLN A 211 4.64 -19.32 -10.97
C GLN A 211 3.42 -19.39 -10.04
N ASN A 212 2.79 -18.26 -9.73
CA ASN A 212 1.61 -18.22 -8.87
C ASN A 212 0.32 -18.49 -9.68
N GLN A 213 -0.54 -19.39 -9.20
CA GLN A 213 -1.78 -19.75 -9.91
C GLN A 213 -2.77 -18.58 -10.08
N ASN A 214 -2.63 -17.53 -9.28
CA ASN A 214 -3.43 -16.31 -9.34
C ASN A 214 -2.75 -15.20 -10.15
N ARG A 215 -1.71 -15.49 -10.95
CA ARG A 215 -0.84 -14.51 -11.60
C ARG A 215 -1.63 -13.45 -12.35
N ALA A 216 -2.62 -13.84 -13.15
CA ALA A 216 -3.43 -12.90 -13.91
C ALA A 216 -4.17 -11.91 -12.99
N ALA A 217 -4.82 -12.40 -11.93
CA ALA A 217 -5.54 -11.55 -10.98
C ALA A 217 -4.59 -10.63 -10.20
N ASN A 218 -3.42 -11.14 -9.79
CA ASN A 218 -2.43 -10.37 -9.04
C ASN A 218 -1.71 -9.33 -9.93
N LEU A 219 -1.50 -9.63 -11.22
CA LEU A 219 -0.96 -8.68 -12.20
C LEU A 219 -1.95 -7.56 -12.51
N GLU A 220 -3.23 -7.88 -12.69
CA GLU A 220 -4.26 -6.86 -12.85
C GLU A 220 -4.42 -5.99 -11.59
N TYR A 221 -4.26 -6.59 -10.40
CA TYR A 221 -4.21 -5.84 -9.16
C TYR A 221 -2.98 -4.91 -9.08
N ALA A 222 -1.80 -5.39 -9.47
CA ALA A 222 -0.59 -4.57 -9.54
C ALA A 222 -0.75 -3.37 -10.50
N LYS A 223 -1.31 -3.61 -11.71
CA LYS A 223 -1.63 -2.52 -12.66
C LYS A 223 -2.63 -1.52 -12.09
N ARG A 224 -3.61 -1.98 -11.30
CA ARG A 224 -4.55 -1.08 -10.61
C ARG A 224 -3.88 -0.26 -9.52
N ILE A 225 -3.00 -0.86 -8.70
CA ILE A 225 -2.19 -0.13 -7.72
C ILE A 225 -1.39 0.95 -8.44
N LYS A 226 -0.70 0.59 -9.53
CA LYS A 226 0.06 1.54 -10.35
C LYS A 226 -0.82 2.67 -10.88
N ALA A 227 -1.97 2.36 -11.48
CA ALA A 227 -2.88 3.38 -12.01
C ALA A 227 -3.39 4.36 -10.94
N VAL A 228 -3.68 3.87 -9.72
CA VAL A 228 -4.08 4.71 -8.60
C VAL A 228 -2.89 5.55 -8.11
N ALA A 229 -1.71 4.95 -7.98
CA ALA A 229 -0.49 5.62 -7.54
C ALA A 229 -0.07 6.72 -8.52
N ASP A 230 -0.03 6.44 -9.82
CA ASP A 230 0.31 7.42 -10.86
C ASP A 230 -0.65 8.62 -10.86
N LYS A 231 -1.92 8.40 -10.50
CA LYS A 231 -2.91 9.47 -10.39
C LYS A 231 -2.76 10.30 -9.12
N LEU A 232 -2.49 9.67 -7.98
CA LEU A 232 -2.39 10.37 -6.69
C LEU A 232 -1.02 11.00 -6.49
N TYR A 233 0.04 10.31 -6.89
CA TYR A 233 1.44 10.64 -6.65
C TYR A 233 2.29 10.27 -7.87
N PRO A 234 2.22 11.08 -8.97
CA PRO A 234 2.98 10.81 -10.18
C PRO A 234 4.47 10.59 -9.89
N GLY A 235 5.04 9.51 -10.45
CA GLY A 235 6.45 9.17 -10.28
C GLY A 235 6.80 8.33 -9.05
N ILE A 236 5.83 7.99 -8.19
CA ILE A 236 6.08 7.12 -7.02
C ILE A 236 6.26 5.65 -7.38
N ILE A 237 5.82 5.20 -8.55
CA ILE A 237 6.01 3.83 -9.01
C ILE A 237 7.31 3.72 -9.78
N GLU A 238 8.17 2.81 -9.36
CA GLU A 238 9.36 2.45 -10.12
C GLU A 238 8.96 1.60 -11.34
N GLY A 239 8.14 0.58 -11.10
CA GLY A 239 7.69 -0.35 -12.14
C GLY A 239 6.98 -1.57 -11.55
N ILE A 240 6.57 -2.48 -12.44
CA ILE A 240 5.98 -3.77 -12.09
C ILE A 240 6.83 -4.87 -12.72
N PHE A 241 7.39 -5.75 -11.90
CA PHE A 241 7.93 -7.01 -12.37
C PHE A 241 6.86 -8.09 -12.33
N ASP A 242 6.70 -8.79 -13.45
CA ASP A 242 6.10 -10.11 -13.50
C ASP A 242 7.25 -11.11 -13.72
N ALA A 243 7.84 -11.54 -12.61
CA ALA A 243 9.13 -12.24 -12.57
C ALA A 243 8.98 -13.68 -12.09
N ARG A 244 9.96 -14.54 -12.39
CA ARG A 244 9.92 -15.94 -11.96
C ARG A 244 9.92 -16.03 -10.43
N GLY A 245 8.89 -16.69 -9.91
CA GLY A 245 8.74 -16.94 -8.48
C GLY A 245 7.27 -17.09 -8.13
N ASN A 246 6.99 -17.36 -6.86
CA ASN A 246 5.63 -17.49 -6.34
C ASN A 246 5.30 -16.40 -5.30
N TYR A 247 6.22 -16.15 -4.37
CA TYR A 247 6.11 -15.10 -3.35
C TYR A 247 4.85 -15.19 -2.47
N ASN A 248 4.38 -16.42 -2.19
CA ASN A 248 3.12 -16.73 -1.50
C ASN A 248 1.85 -16.19 -2.20
N GLN A 249 1.96 -15.73 -3.43
CA GLN A 249 0.84 -15.13 -4.17
C GLN A 249 -0.15 -16.18 -4.71
N ASP A 250 0.21 -17.47 -4.64
CA ASP A 250 -0.70 -18.57 -4.93
C ASP A 250 -1.79 -18.77 -3.87
N LEU A 251 -1.62 -18.18 -2.68
CA LEU A 251 -2.57 -18.27 -1.57
C LEU A 251 -3.92 -17.57 -1.88
N GLY A 252 -3.96 -16.62 -2.81
CA GLY A 252 -5.19 -15.98 -3.24
C GLY A 252 -5.00 -14.83 -4.23
N PRO A 253 -6.09 -14.19 -4.66
CA PRO A 253 -6.04 -12.95 -5.42
C PRO A 253 -5.70 -11.75 -4.52
N LYS A 254 -5.25 -10.64 -5.12
CA LYS A 254 -4.84 -9.41 -4.41
C LYS A 254 -3.72 -9.66 -3.38
N MET A 255 -2.82 -10.59 -3.68
CA MET A 255 -1.58 -10.83 -2.93
C MET A 255 -0.44 -10.16 -3.69
N ILE A 256 0.29 -9.25 -3.06
CA ILE A 256 1.30 -8.44 -3.74
C ILE A 256 2.56 -8.26 -2.89
N LEU A 257 3.71 -8.25 -3.54
CA LEU A 257 4.99 -7.87 -2.94
C LEU A 257 5.33 -6.44 -3.38
N LEU A 258 5.65 -5.59 -2.40
CA LEU A 258 6.02 -4.20 -2.61
C LEU A 258 7.42 -3.95 -2.06
N GLU A 259 8.33 -3.48 -2.91
CA GLU A 259 9.69 -3.08 -2.54
C GLU A 259 9.74 -1.56 -2.37
N PHE A 260 9.95 -1.10 -1.14
CA PHE A 260 9.96 0.31 -0.76
C PHE A 260 11.38 0.88 -0.81
N GLY A 261 11.89 1.15 -2.01
CA GLY A 261 13.25 1.64 -2.17
C GLY A 261 14.30 0.53 -2.13
N ALA A 262 15.54 0.94 -2.35
CA ALA A 262 16.72 0.11 -2.20
C ALA A 262 17.27 0.17 -0.76
N HIS A 263 18.00 -0.87 -0.34
CA HIS A 263 18.75 -0.93 0.93
C HIS A 263 19.73 0.24 1.14
N THR A 264 20.13 0.91 0.07
CA THR A 264 21.04 2.07 0.08
C THR A 264 20.31 3.41 0.14
N ASN A 265 18.97 3.44 0.07
CA ASN A 265 18.18 4.63 0.39
C ASN A 265 18.08 4.83 1.92
N LYS A 266 17.66 6.03 2.35
CA LYS A 266 17.35 6.28 3.76
C LYS A 266 16.02 5.62 4.14
N LEU A 267 15.97 4.96 5.29
CA LEU A 267 14.74 4.39 5.86
C LEU A 267 13.59 5.41 5.88
N GLU A 268 13.89 6.64 6.29
CA GLU A 268 12.93 7.74 6.41
C GLU A 268 12.16 7.97 5.10
N HIS A 269 12.83 7.90 3.94
CA HIS A 269 12.20 8.09 2.64
C HIS A 269 11.26 6.93 2.28
N ALA A 270 11.63 5.70 2.67
CA ALA A 270 10.78 4.51 2.51
C ALA A 270 9.55 4.57 3.42
N GLU A 271 9.68 5.08 4.64
CA GLU A 271 8.54 5.31 5.53
C GLU A 271 7.59 6.39 4.99
N GLN A 272 8.11 7.44 4.33
CA GLN A 272 7.25 8.42 3.65
C GLN A 272 6.49 7.78 2.48
N ALA A 273 7.15 6.97 1.66
CA ALA A 273 6.50 6.23 0.59
C ALA A 273 5.39 5.30 1.13
N ALA A 274 5.65 4.59 2.23
CA ALA A 274 4.67 3.76 2.93
C ALA A 274 3.43 4.56 3.37
N LYS A 275 3.60 5.78 3.90
CA LYS A 275 2.47 6.66 4.26
C LYS A 275 1.65 7.08 3.04
N LEU A 276 2.27 7.40 1.91
CA LEU A 276 1.56 7.70 0.67
C LEU A 276 0.76 6.48 0.19
N PHE A 277 1.35 5.29 0.29
CA PHE A 277 0.73 4.03 -0.09
C PHE A 277 -0.48 3.65 0.77
N ALA A 278 -0.64 4.21 1.98
CA ALA A 278 -1.85 4.07 2.77
C ALA A 278 -3.10 4.68 2.11
N LYS A 279 -2.95 5.59 1.13
CA LYS A 279 -4.07 6.05 0.28
C LYS A 279 -4.22 5.22 -0.99
N VAL A 280 -3.11 4.73 -1.54
CA VAL A 280 -3.09 3.96 -2.80
C VAL A 280 -3.72 2.58 -2.63
N ILE A 281 -3.27 1.82 -1.63
CA ILE A 281 -3.66 0.41 -1.49
C ILE A 281 -5.15 0.24 -1.21
N PRO A 282 -5.77 0.96 -0.26
CA PRO A 282 -7.21 0.85 -0.05
C PRO A 282 -8.01 1.13 -1.34
N ALA A 283 -7.69 2.22 -2.04
CA ALA A 283 -8.37 2.58 -3.27
C ALA A 283 -8.23 1.51 -4.37
N ALA A 284 -7.05 0.91 -4.52
CA ALA A 284 -6.82 -0.19 -5.46
C ALA A 284 -7.53 -1.50 -5.03
N ALA A 285 -7.53 -1.81 -3.74
CA ALA A 285 -8.19 -2.98 -3.16
C ALA A 285 -9.73 -2.90 -3.21
N GLY A 286 -10.26 -1.68 -3.40
CA GLY A 286 -11.70 -1.40 -3.45
C GLY A 286 -12.30 -1.00 -2.10
N LEU A 287 -11.46 -0.47 -1.21
CA LEU A 287 -11.77 -0.05 0.14
C LEU A 287 -11.84 1.47 0.27
N GLY A 288 -12.57 1.92 1.28
CA GLY A 288 -12.72 3.34 1.58
C GLY A 288 -12.01 3.83 2.80
N THR A 289 -11.26 4.92 2.62
CA THR A 289 -10.72 5.73 3.71
C THR A 289 -11.88 6.49 4.35
N GLY A 290 -12.20 6.22 5.62
CA GLY A 290 -13.38 6.75 6.33
C GLY A 290 -13.45 8.29 6.48
N GLU A 291 -12.59 9.04 5.81
CA GLU A 291 -12.61 10.50 5.72
C GLU A 291 -13.76 10.99 4.83
N GLN A 292 -14.98 10.89 5.36
CA GLN A 292 -16.06 11.86 5.12
C GLN A 292 -17.24 11.77 6.10
N THR A 293 -17.15 10.98 7.18
CA THR A 293 -18.24 10.90 8.16
C THR A 293 -18.13 11.95 9.27
N ALA A 294 -16.93 12.49 9.57
CA ALA A 294 -16.75 13.45 10.65
C ALA A 294 -17.16 14.90 10.30
N GLN A 295 -17.00 15.34 9.04
CA GLN A 295 -17.23 16.74 8.67
C GLN A 295 -18.68 17.03 8.22
N LYS A 296 -19.41 16.01 7.76
CA LYS A 296 -20.78 16.17 7.25
C LYS A 296 -21.86 16.15 8.33
N GLN A 297 -21.57 15.64 9.52
CA GLN A 297 -22.51 15.61 10.65
C GLN A 297 -22.42 16.83 11.60
N LEU A 298 -21.31 17.57 11.61
CA LEU A 298 -21.14 18.73 12.50
C LEU A 298 -21.40 20.10 11.82
N GLY A 299 -21.15 20.25 10.51
CA GLY A 299 -21.27 21.54 9.84
C GLY A 299 -22.69 21.95 9.42
N GLY A 300 -23.56 20.99 9.10
CA GLY A 300 -24.88 21.28 8.50
C GLY A 300 -25.99 21.61 9.50
N ALA A 301 -25.97 20.97 10.67
CA ALA A 301 -27.02 21.12 11.68
C ALA A 301 -26.74 22.30 12.63
N ALA A 302 -25.50 22.46 13.09
CA ALA A 302 -25.12 23.54 14.02
C ALA A 302 -25.18 24.93 13.37
N GLY A 303 -24.75 25.05 12.10
CA GLY A 303 -24.80 26.32 11.36
C GLY A 303 -26.23 26.78 11.06
N ARG A 304 -27.13 25.86 10.69
CA ARG A 304 -28.55 26.18 10.46
C ARG A 304 -29.27 26.54 11.75
N ALA A 305 -29.00 25.84 12.85
CA ALA A 305 -29.58 26.17 14.14
C ALA A 305 -29.14 27.56 14.64
N LEU A 306 -27.85 27.91 14.49
CA LEU A 306 -27.32 29.21 14.89
C LEU A 306 -27.90 30.36 14.04
N VAL A 307 -28.03 30.18 12.73
CA VAL A 307 -28.65 31.16 11.84
C VAL A 307 -30.14 31.37 12.18
N TRP A 308 -30.88 30.29 12.47
CA TRP A 308 -32.27 30.40 12.91
C TRP A 308 -32.41 31.07 14.27
N LEU A 309 -31.48 30.81 15.21
CA LEU A 309 -31.49 31.43 16.54
C LEU A 309 -31.22 32.95 16.46
N ILE A 310 -30.28 33.36 15.61
CA ILE A 310 -29.98 34.77 15.34
C ILE A 310 -31.16 35.44 14.62
N ALA A 311 -31.78 34.78 13.65
CA ALA A 311 -32.95 35.31 12.94
C ALA A 311 -34.15 35.52 13.88
N VAL A 312 -34.43 34.55 14.77
CA VAL A 312 -35.51 34.67 15.76
C VAL A 312 -35.20 35.78 16.75
N ALA A 313 -33.96 35.88 17.26
CA ALA A 313 -33.56 36.96 18.16
C ALA A 313 -33.70 38.35 17.51
N ALA A 314 -33.36 38.48 16.22
CA ALA A 314 -33.53 39.72 15.46
C ALA A 314 -35.02 40.09 15.31
N VAL A 315 -35.89 39.12 14.99
CA VAL A 315 -37.33 39.35 14.87
C VAL A 315 -37.95 39.75 16.22
N VAL A 316 -37.57 39.08 17.31
CA VAL A 316 -38.04 39.42 18.67
C VAL A 316 -37.54 40.81 19.08
N GLY A 317 -36.28 41.15 18.79
CA GLY A 317 -35.73 42.48 19.05
C GLY A 317 -36.45 43.58 18.28
N ILE A 318 -36.73 43.37 16.99
CA ILE A 318 -37.50 44.31 16.16
C ILE A 318 -38.93 44.46 16.69
N ALA A 319 -39.60 43.36 17.06
CA ALA A 319 -40.94 43.40 17.63
C ALA A 319 -40.98 44.15 18.97
N PHE A 320 -39.99 43.95 19.84
CA PHE A 320 -39.87 44.66 21.11
C PHE A 320 -39.70 46.18 20.90
N VAL A 321 -38.82 46.59 19.99
CA VAL A 321 -38.62 48.01 19.66
C VAL A 321 -39.89 48.66 19.09
N LEU A 322 -40.64 47.95 18.24
CA LEU A 322 -41.88 48.48 17.67
C LEU A 322 -43.03 48.59 18.70
N ILE A 323 -43.03 47.73 19.73
CA ILE A 323 -43.96 47.80 20.86
C ILE A 323 -43.57 48.95 21.81
N ASP A 324 -42.28 49.10 22.13
CA ASP A 324 -41.76 50.14 23.02
C ASP A 324 -41.93 51.56 22.43
N GLN A 325 -41.77 51.70 21.11
CA GLN A 325 -42.03 52.96 20.38
C GLN A 325 -43.53 53.28 20.19
N GLY A 326 -44.45 52.47 20.75
CA GLY A 326 -45.89 52.72 20.71
C GLY A 326 -46.52 52.63 19.31
N ARG A 327 -45.83 52.05 18.32
CA ARG A 327 -46.33 51.92 16.93
C ARG A 327 -47.21 50.69 16.72
N LEU A 328 -47.20 49.74 17.65
CA LEU A 328 -48.09 48.58 17.67
C LEU A 328 -48.85 48.58 19.00
N GLY A 329 -50.18 48.75 18.92
CA GLY A 329 -51.07 48.52 20.06
C GLY A 329 -50.89 47.09 20.58
N SER A 330 -51.07 46.89 21.89
CA SER A 330 -50.74 45.64 22.58
C SER A 330 -51.19 44.39 21.81
N LEU A 331 -50.33 43.36 21.76
CA LEU A 331 -50.57 42.08 21.06
C LEU A 331 -51.95 41.45 21.38
N GLY A 332 -52.53 41.75 22.54
CA GLY A 332 -53.87 41.30 22.92
C GLY A 332 -55.02 41.95 22.12
N ALA A 333 -54.83 43.12 21.51
CA ALA A 333 -55.83 43.75 20.63
C ALA A 333 -55.85 43.11 19.23
N PHE A 334 -54.69 42.66 18.74
CA PHE A 334 -54.58 41.98 17.44
C PHE A 334 -55.25 40.60 17.47
N PHE A 335 -54.96 39.78 18.50
CA PHE A 335 -55.59 38.46 18.64
C PHE A 335 -57.09 38.53 18.95
N ARG A 336 -57.57 39.54 19.69
CA ARG A 336 -59.01 39.73 19.89
C ARG A 336 -59.76 40.13 18.61
N ARG A 337 -59.11 40.88 17.72
CA ARG A 337 -59.68 41.31 16.44
C ARG A 337 -59.72 40.18 15.39
N GLU A 338 -58.71 39.31 15.37
CA GLU A 338 -58.66 38.11 14.50
C GLU A 338 -59.56 36.97 15.01
N ALA A 339 -59.76 36.84 16.33
CA ALA A 339 -60.62 35.82 16.92
C ALA A 339 -62.13 36.14 16.89
N GLY A 340 -62.53 37.28 16.31
CA GLY A 340 -63.95 37.63 16.11
C GLY A 340 -64.77 37.87 17.38
N LEU A 341 -64.13 38.12 18.52
CA LEU A 341 -64.82 38.41 19.79
C LEU A 341 -64.97 39.93 19.96
N GLY A 342 -65.98 40.49 19.30
CA GLY A 342 -66.48 41.84 19.59
C GLY A 342 -67.45 41.79 20.76
N GLU A 343 -67.33 42.73 21.69
CA GLU A 343 -68.28 42.92 22.80
C GLU A 343 -69.65 43.36 22.27
N ASP A 344 -70.69 42.65 22.73
CA ASP A 344 -72.08 43.08 22.64
C ASP A 344 -72.31 44.29 23.55
N ASP A 345 -73.01 45.26 22.97
CA ASP A 345 -73.39 46.57 23.47
C ASP A 345 -74.49 46.42 24.56
N GLU A 346 -74.13 46.40 25.85
CA GLU A 346 -75.11 46.66 26.93
C GLU A 346 -75.34 48.17 27.03
N ARG A 347 -76.41 48.64 26.38
CA ARG A 347 -77.00 49.96 26.63
C ARG A 347 -77.86 49.95 27.88
N GLU A 348 -77.44 50.78 28.83
CA GLU A 348 -78.21 51.73 29.66
C GLU A 348 -79.47 51.24 30.41
N ARG A 349 -79.36 51.31 31.74
CA ARG A 349 -80.41 51.88 32.58
C ARG A 349 -80.26 53.40 32.60
N ASP A 350 -81.43 54.03 32.63
CA ASP A 350 -81.80 55.44 32.89
C ASP A 350 -81.77 56.42 31.71
#